data_AF-A0AAE4L412-F1
#
_entry.id   AF-A0AAE4L412-F1
#
_cell.length_a   1.000
_cell.length_b   1.000
_cell.length_c   1.000
_cell.angle_alpha   90.00
_cell.angle_beta   90.00
_cell.angle_gamma   90.00
#
_symmetry.space_group_name_H-M   'P 1'
#
loop_
_entity.id
_entity.type
_entity.pdbx_description
1 polymer ?
#
loop_
_entity_poly.entity_id
_entity_poly.type
_entity_poly.pdbx_seq_one_letter_code
_entity_poly.pdbx_strand_id
1 'polypeptide(L)'
;MGWQTADNARFLRSWFEVSRSRIGFGFENAASAARSRLKWFPYNKGGDVRRWYGLSLSENIIDWYNDGEILKSFKPAVIRNPGYYFTDGITFPRIGSNLFYARILQPGFIFDCNGPSCFPQEKKEYILGFLNSKVMQQLLFILCPTLSFQIGDSFKVPYIGKNNDYINHCVQQNINISKQDWDNHETSWDFETNPLLAVNENTYIDNIRHEEKLHEKETDKHICINPAAPQLGSLKWRMEQYKTKWEHLFMQLHENEEELNRQFIDIYGLQDELTPDVTLSEITILQQGEINIADDSLSWNDEVLMKQLISFAVGCMLGRYRLDKPGLHIAHPNPTDEETASYTFNGQSWEIDDDGIMPLMANDCGFSDNASYRFADFLRVVLGEELHVENLNYVEQCLGKTIEQYFVKDFWKDHKKMYQNRPIYWLFASKKGSFQVIAYMHRMNAYTVERIRAKYLLPFIEHLEQEINKLDLRRAELTTKESKQLQTLQKQLDECREYHERLQVVAEQAISFNLDDGVTVNYAKFGDVLQKIK
;
A
#
# COMPACT_ATOMS: atom_id res chain seq x y z
N MET A 1 -23.84 9.87 13.92
CA MET A 1 -22.72 10.78 14.25
C MET A 1 -21.68 10.01 15.00
N GLY A 2 -20.49 9.83 14.42
CA GLY A 2 -19.37 9.27 15.17
C GLY A 2 -18.73 10.34 16.08
N TRP A 3 -17.60 9.98 16.66
CA TRP A 3 -17.07 10.53 17.90
C TRP A 3 -15.66 11.16 17.69
N GLN A 4 -14.95 11.61 18.75
CA GLN A 4 -13.60 12.20 18.65
C GLN A 4 -12.70 11.70 19.79
N THR A 5 -11.48 11.24 19.46
CA THR A 5 -10.46 10.73 20.41
C THR A 5 -9.83 11.82 21.28
N ALA A 6 -9.84 13.08 20.82
CA ALA A 6 -9.15 14.24 21.37
C ALA A 6 -7.60 14.15 21.45
N ASP A 7 -7.01 12.97 21.24
CA ASP A 7 -5.58 12.73 21.10
C ASP A 7 -5.32 11.58 20.11
N ASN A 8 -5.17 11.91 18.82
CA ASN A 8 -4.93 10.90 17.77
C ASN A 8 -3.59 10.18 17.97
N ALA A 9 -2.56 10.87 18.46
CA ALA A 9 -1.22 10.29 18.63
C ALA A 9 -1.21 9.22 19.72
N ARG A 10 -2.11 9.31 20.69
CA ARG A 10 -2.25 8.29 21.74
C ARG A 10 -3.07 7.08 21.32
N PHE A 11 -4.19 7.28 20.62
CA PHE A 11 -5.19 6.24 20.43
C PHE A 11 -5.28 5.65 19.02
N LEU A 12 -4.70 6.31 18.01
CA LEU A 12 -4.76 5.85 16.62
C LEU A 12 -3.40 5.42 16.11
N ARG A 13 -3.36 4.35 15.30
CA ARG A 13 -2.18 3.91 14.55
C ARG A 13 -2.58 3.58 13.12
N SER A 14 -1.65 3.62 12.20
CA SER A 14 -1.78 2.84 10.97
C SER A 14 -1.57 1.36 11.32
N TRP A 15 -2.33 0.45 10.69
CA TRP A 15 -2.32 -0.98 11.05
C TRP A 15 -0.93 -1.62 11.02
N PHE A 16 -0.07 -1.18 10.09
CA PHE A 16 1.29 -1.70 9.93
C PHE A 16 2.27 -1.21 10.99
N GLU A 17 1.90 -0.24 11.85
CA GLU A 17 2.78 0.23 12.93
C GLU A 17 2.83 -0.73 14.11
N VAL A 18 1.80 -1.57 14.27
CA VAL A 18 1.64 -2.48 15.41
C VAL A 18 1.77 -3.92 14.97
N SER A 19 1.96 -4.82 15.94
CA SER A 19 1.96 -6.25 15.64
C SER A 19 0.59 -6.71 15.14
N ARG A 20 0.55 -7.38 13.97
CA ARG A 20 -0.69 -7.89 13.34
C ARG A 20 -1.51 -8.78 14.28
N SER A 21 -0.85 -9.58 15.12
CA SER A 21 -1.51 -10.48 16.09
C SER A 21 -2.28 -9.75 17.20
N ARG A 22 -2.13 -8.42 17.30
CA ARG A 22 -2.82 -7.58 18.28
C ARG A 22 -4.02 -6.83 17.70
N ILE A 23 -4.29 -7.02 16.41
CA ILE A 23 -5.38 -6.37 15.68
C ILE A 23 -6.56 -7.33 15.53
N GLY A 24 -7.75 -6.87 15.91
CA GLY A 24 -8.99 -7.62 15.77
C GLY A 24 -9.80 -7.21 14.54
N PHE A 25 -9.70 -7.98 13.46
CA PHE A 25 -10.46 -7.76 12.23
C PHE A 25 -11.81 -8.50 12.24
N GLY A 26 -12.80 -7.97 11.53
CA GLY A 26 -14.04 -8.68 11.17
C GLY A 26 -14.95 -9.10 12.33
N PHE A 27 -14.79 -8.52 13.52
CA PHE A 27 -15.69 -8.82 14.64
C PHE A 27 -17.10 -8.33 14.36
N GLU A 28 -18.10 -9.16 14.67
CA GLU A 28 -19.52 -8.85 14.41
C GLU A 28 -20.17 -7.94 15.48
N ASN A 29 -19.58 -7.85 16.68
CA ASN A 29 -20.14 -7.06 17.77
C ASN A 29 -19.10 -6.75 18.86
N ALA A 30 -19.41 -5.76 19.70
CA ALA A 30 -18.54 -5.33 20.80
C ALA A 30 -18.25 -6.44 21.82
N ALA A 31 -19.19 -7.36 22.05
CA ALA A 31 -19.00 -8.42 23.04
C ALA A 31 -17.98 -9.47 22.57
N SER A 32 -18.01 -9.87 21.29
CA SER A 32 -16.99 -10.77 20.72
C SER A 32 -15.63 -10.08 20.64
N ALA A 33 -15.59 -8.79 20.25
CA ALA A 33 -14.38 -7.98 20.26
C ALA A 33 -13.73 -7.91 21.65
N ALA A 34 -14.51 -7.62 22.71
CA ALA A 34 -13.99 -7.56 24.08
C ALA A 34 -13.44 -8.90 24.59
N ARG A 35 -14.09 -10.03 24.25
CA ARG A 35 -13.62 -11.38 24.63
C ARG A 35 -12.28 -11.75 24.00
N SER A 36 -11.95 -11.20 22.84
CA SER A 36 -10.69 -11.48 22.14
C SER A 36 -9.45 -11.00 22.90
N ARG A 37 -9.61 -9.99 23.77
CA ARG A 37 -8.51 -9.28 24.45
C ARG A 37 -7.47 -8.66 23.49
N LEU A 38 -7.82 -8.50 22.23
CA LEU A 38 -7.04 -7.73 21.28
C LEU A 38 -7.14 -6.24 21.64
N LYS A 39 -6.11 -5.49 21.25
CA LYS A 39 -6.00 -4.07 21.62
C LYS A 39 -6.51 -3.17 20.50
N TRP A 40 -6.11 -3.49 19.28
CA TRP A 40 -6.30 -2.62 18.12
C TRP A 40 -7.47 -3.13 17.28
N PHE A 41 -8.34 -2.23 16.84
CA PHE A 41 -9.49 -2.56 16.00
C PHE A 41 -9.63 -1.57 14.85
N PRO A 42 -10.12 -2.00 13.66
CA PRO A 42 -10.35 -1.12 12.52
C PRO A 42 -11.14 0.14 12.88
N TYR A 43 -10.66 1.28 12.42
CA TYR A 43 -11.17 2.61 12.73
C TYR A 43 -11.42 3.42 11.47
N ASN A 44 -12.68 3.79 11.26
CA ASN A 44 -13.11 4.62 10.15
C ASN A 44 -13.09 6.11 10.53
N LYS A 45 -12.21 6.86 9.84
CA LYS A 45 -11.99 8.30 10.00
C LYS A 45 -12.46 9.13 8.78
N GLY A 46 -13.39 8.60 7.99
CA GLY A 46 -13.91 9.30 6.81
C GLY A 46 -13.11 9.06 5.56
N GLY A 47 -11.78 9.12 5.65
CA GLY A 47 -10.87 8.68 4.61
C GLY A 47 -10.84 9.50 3.32
N ASP A 48 -10.02 9.07 2.36
CA ASP A 48 -9.87 9.72 1.05
C ASP A 48 -11.04 9.43 0.10
N VAL A 49 -11.08 10.15 -1.01
CA VAL A 49 -12.12 10.10 -2.04
C VAL A 49 -12.14 8.73 -2.74
N ARG A 50 -13.12 7.89 -2.41
CA ARG A 50 -13.33 6.59 -3.03
C ARG A 50 -14.79 6.14 -2.93
N ARG A 51 -15.38 5.67 -4.02
CA ARG A 51 -16.71 5.05 -4.08
C ARG A 51 -16.62 3.54 -3.79
N TRP A 52 -17.74 2.97 -3.40
CA TRP A 52 -18.03 1.53 -3.31
C TRP A 52 -17.30 0.75 -2.20
N TYR A 53 -15.96 0.78 -2.17
CA TYR A 53 -15.15 0.00 -1.22
C TYR A 53 -13.82 0.68 -0.89
N GLY A 54 -13.25 0.37 0.29
CA GLY A 54 -11.91 0.78 0.70
C GLY A 54 -11.90 2.05 1.55
N LEU A 55 -11.24 2.00 2.71
CA LEU A 55 -11.24 3.08 3.72
C LEU A 55 -9.82 3.66 3.92
N SER A 56 -9.44 4.61 3.04
CA SER A 56 -8.21 5.46 3.09
C SER A 56 -6.86 4.77 3.23
N LEU A 57 -5.84 5.42 2.65
CA LEU A 57 -4.45 4.95 2.48
C LEU A 57 -3.67 4.66 3.77
N SER A 58 -4.27 4.88 4.94
CA SER A 58 -3.84 4.22 6.17
C SER A 58 -5.07 3.73 6.89
N GLU A 59 -5.43 2.50 6.60
CA GLU A 59 -6.30 1.63 7.39
C GLU A 59 -6.01 1.82 8.88
N ASN A 60 -6.75 2.76 9.47
CA ASN A 60 -6.48 3.23 10.82
C ASN A 60 -7.02 2.18 11.76
N ILE A 61 -6.30 2.01 12.87
CA ILE A 61 -6.74 1.19 13.97
C ILE A 61 -6.77 2.03 15.22
N ILE A 62 -7.68 1.68 16.12
CA ILE A 62 -7.86 2.36 17.40
C ILE A 62 -7.65 1.41 18.56
N ASP A 63 -7.07 1.92 19.65
CA ASP A 63 -7.05 1.21 20.92
C ASP A 63 -8.48 1.12 21.48
N TRP A 64 -9.08 -0.05 21.30
CA TRP A 64 -10.39 -0.42 21.86
C TRP A 64 -10.27 -1.59 22.84
N TYR A 65 -9.11 -1.74 23.47
CA TYR A 65 -8.89 -2.78 24.46
C TYR A 65 -9.93 -2.74 25.58
N ASN A 66 -10.44 -3.91 25.96
CA ASN A 66 -11.45 -4.07 27.01
C ASN A 66 -12.67 -3.13 26.80
N ASP A 67 -13.20 -3.13 25.57
CA ASP A 67 -14.29 -2.25 25.14
C ASP A 67 -13.97 -0.75 25.33
N GLY A 68 -12.73 -0.37 24.98
CA GLY A 68 -12.26 1.02 25.02
C GLY A 68 -12.13 1.60 26.43
N GLU A 69 -11.80 0.80 27.45
CA GLU A 69 -11.73 1.22 28.86
C GLU A 69 -10.90 2.49 29.08
N ILE A 70 -9.65 2.50 28.56
CA ILE A 70 -8.74 3.64 28.72
C ILE A 70 -9.32 4.89 28.06
N LEU A 71 -9.92 4.71 26.90
CA LEU A 71 -10.46 5.79 26.08
C LEU A 71 -11.76 6.37 26.65
N LYS A 72 -12.63 5.51 27.21
CA LYS A 72 -13.81 5.90 28.00
C LYS A 72 -13.43 6.66 29.27
N SER A 73 -12.29 6.33 29.88
CA SER A 73 -11.79 7.03 31.07
C SER A 73 -11.12 8.38 30.75
N PHE A 74 -10.76 8.62 29.50
CA PHE A 74 -10.11 9.86 29.07
C PHE A 74 -11.14 10.97 28.87
N LYS A 75 -11.33 11.82 29.88
CA LYS A 75 -12.37 12.88 29.88
C LYS A 75 -12.49 13.75 28.61
N PRO A 76 -11.41 14.11 27.89
CA PRO A 76 -11.52 14.86 26.64
C PRO A 76 -12.13 14.06 25.48
N ALA A 77 -12.07 12.72 25.52
CA ALA A 77 -12.71 11.88 24.53
C ALA A 77 -14.24 11.89 24.70
N VAL A 78 -14.96 11.95 23.58
CA VAL A 78 -16.42 11.94 23.56
C VAL A 78 -16.85 10.76 22.72
N ILE A 79 -17.29 9.66 23.32
CA ILE A 79 -17.76 8.44 22.61
C ILE A 79 -19.26 8.55 22.31
N ARG A 80 -19.66 8.22 21.07
CA ARG A 80 -21.05 8.32 20.61
C ARG A 80 -21.48 7.06 19.86
N ASN A 81 -22.72 6.64 20.07
CA ASN A 81 -23.38 5.54 19.37
C ASN A 81 -22.62 4.20 19.40
N PRO A 82 -22.05 3.76 20.55
CA PRO A 82 -21.26 2.53 20.62
C PRO A 82 -22.06 1.26 20.25
N GLY A 83 -23.39 1.31 20.30
CA GLY A 83 -24.26 0.19 19.89
C GLY A 83 -24.22 -0.12 18.38
N TYR A 84 -23.65 0.76 17.55
CA TYR A 84 -23.44 0.52 16.12
C TYR A 84 -21.99 0.16 15.77
N TYR A 85 -21.09 0.09 16.75
CA TYR A 85 -19.72 -0.35 16.47
C TYR A 85 -19.72 -1.82 16.08
N PHE A 86 -18.81 -2.17 15.18
CA PHE A 86 -18.64 -3.52 14.62
C PHE A 86 -19.78 -3.96 13.68
N THR A 87 -20.82 -3.14 13.52
CA THR A 87 -21.92 -3.40 12.59
C THR A 87 -21.53 -3.01 11.17
N ASP A 88 -21.98 -3.79 10.20
CA ASP A 88 -21.87 -3.49 8.79
C ASP A 88 -22.83 -2.37 8.36
N GLY A 89 -22.45 -1.57 7.37
CA GLY A 89 -23.24 -0.42 6.98
C GLY A 89 -22.71 0.26 5.73
N ILE A 90 -22.97 1.55 5.62
CA ILE A 90 -22.43 2.42 4.58
C ILE A 90 -21.79 3.62 5.26
N THR A 91 -20.65 4.07 4.75
CA THR A 91 -19.96 5.25 5.26
C THR A 91 -19.56 6.20 4.15
N PHE A 92 -19.44 7.47 4.51
CA PHE A 92 -19.06 8.55 3.61
C PHE A 92 -18.20 9.57 4.38
N PRO A 93 -17.33 10.35 3.71
CA PRO A 93 -16.55 11.39 4.38
C PRO A 93 -17.46 12.55 4.77
N ARG A 94 -17.24 13.11 5.97
CA ARG A 94 -17.98 14.30 6.44
C ARG A 94 -17.66 15.56 5.61
N ILE A 95 -16.40 15.69 5.20
CA ILE A 95 -15.92 16.83 4.41
C ILE A 95 -15.67 16.30 2.99
N GLY A 96 -16.39 16.85 2.02
CA GLY A 96 -16.28 16.47 0.62
C GLY A 96 -15.24 17.28 -0.15
N SER A 97 -14.83 16.76 -1.31
CA SER A 97 -13.97 17.40 -2.31
C SER A 97 -14.77 17.85 -3.53
N ASN A 98 -15.87 18.58 -3.32
CA ASN A 98 -16.92 18.99 -4.28
C ASN A 98 -17.97 17.91 -4.64
N LEU A 99 -17.59 16.64 -4.70
CA LEU A 99 -18.55 15.54 -4.90
C LEU A 99 -18.73 14.72 -3.60
N PHE A 100 -19.87 14.05 -3.50
CA PHE A 100 -20.26 13.13 -2.44
C PHE A 100 -19.95 11.70 -2.87
N TYR A 101 -19.39 10.93 -1.95
CA TYR A 101 -18.96 9.57 -2.20
C TYR A 101 -19.30 8.70 -0.99
N ALA A 102 -19.83 7.52 -1.26
CA ALA A 102 -20.17 6.54 -0.25
C ALA A 102 -19.55 5.17 -0.61
N ARG A 103 -19.29 4.39 0.43
CA ARG A 103 -18.66 3.07 0.35
C ARG A 103 -19.23 2.15 1.41
N ILE A 104 -19.17 0.85 1.14
CA ILE A 104 -19.60 -0.15 2.10
C ILE A 104 -18.70 -0.12 3.34
N LEU A 105 -19.31 -0.19 4.53
CA LEU A 105 -18.63 -0.38 5.81
C LEU A 105 -18.77 -1.86 6.18
N GLN A 106 -17.64 -2.55 6.28
CA GLN A 106 -17.61 -3.94 6.71
C GLN A 106 -17.80 -4.06 8.22
N PRO A 107 -18.22 -5.23 8.73
CA PRO A 107 -18.20 -5.49 10.16
C PRO A 107 -16.77 -5.40 10.71
N GLY A 108 -16.63 -5.18 12.01
CA GLY A 108 -15.31 -5.05 12.66
C GLY A 108 -14.86 -3.62 12.92
N PHE A 109 -15.53 -2.62 12.35
CA PHE A 109 -15.12 -1.22 12.42
C PHE A 109 -15.75 -0.43 13.57
N ILE A 110 -14.95 0.43 14.17
CA ILE A 110 -15.39 1.59 14.95
C ILE A 110 -15.32 2.82 14.04
N PHE A 111 -16.24 3.76 14.16
CA PHE A 111 -16.31 4.92 13.25
C PHE A 111 -16.46 6.25 13.99
N ASP A 112 -15.91 7.32 13.43
CA ASP A 112 -15.81 8.63 14.06
C ASP A 112 -16.64 9.73 13.37
N CYS A 113 -16.56 10.97 13.87
CA CYS A 113 -17.38 12.04 13.31
C CYS A 113 -16.98 12.45 11.88
N ASN A 114 -15.77 12.13 11.45
CA ASN A 114 -15.25 12.39 10.11
C ASN A 114 -15.63 11.27 9.13
N GLY A 115 -15.87 10.05 9.63
CA GLY A 115 -16.49 8.94 8.90
C GLY A 115 -17.91 8.63 9.37
N PRO A 116 -18.88 9.54 9.17
CA PRO A 116 -20.28 9.23 9.44
C PRO A 116 -20.73 7.98 8.68
N SER A 117 -21.49 7.15 9.37
CA SER A 117 -22.01 5.89 8.82
C SER A 117 -23.51 5.78 9.03
N CYS A 118 -24.19 5.13 8.09
CA CYS A 118 -25.58 4.69 8.21
C CYS A 118 -25.69 3.17 8.20
N PHE A 119 -26.71 2.69 8.89
CA PHE A 119 -26.97 1.28 9.15
C PHE A 119 -28.40 0.99 8.67
N PRO A 120 -28.61 0.82 7.36
CA PRO A 120 -29.94 0.69 6.80
C PRO A 120 -30.59 -0.65 7.14
N GLN A 121 -31.93 -0.66 7.21
CA GLN A 121 -32.72 -1.89 7.36
C GLN A 121 -33.08 -2.55 6.03
N GLU A 122 -32.97 -1.79 4.92
CA GLU A 122 -33.18 -2.28 3.55
C GLU A 122 -31.87 -2.80 2.93
N LYS A 123 -31.93 -3.33 1.70
CA LYS A 123 -30.72 -3.76 0.96
C LYS A 123 -29.72 -2.60 0.84
N LYS A 124 -28.52 -2.79 1.39
CA LYS A 124 -27.45 -1.77 1.43
C LYS A 124 -27.00 -1.37 0.03
N GLU A 125 -27.03 -2.30 -0.92
CA GLU A 125 -26.58 -2.10 -2.29
C GLU A 125 -27.43 -1.03 -2.98
N TYR A 126 -28.75 -1.11 -2.87
CA TYR A 126 -29.64 -0.09 -3.44
C TYR A 126 -29.37 1.30 -2.85
N ILE A 127 -29.22 1.39 -1.52
CA ILE A 127 -28.95 2.67 -0.84
C ILE A 127 -27.57 3.20 -1.21
N LEU A 128 -26.56 2.34 -1.31
CA LEU A 128 -25.22 2.71 -1.73
C LEU A 128 -25.22 3.22 -3.18
N GLY A 129 -25.97 2.56 -4.07
CA GLY A 129 -26.17 3.01 -5.45
C GLY A 129 -26.81 4.40 -5.49
N PHE A 130 -27.86 4.62 -4.70
CA PHE A 130 -28.49 5.93 -4.60
C PHE A 130 -27.51 6.98 -4.09
N LEU A 131 -26.78 6.68 -3.01
CA LEU A 131 -25.84 7.59 -2.38
C LEU A 131 -24.70 8.02 -3.32
N ASN A 132 -24.28 7.17 -4.26
CA ASN A 132 -23.27 7.48 -5.26
C ASN A 132 -23.84 8.04 -6.58
N SER A 133 -25.15 8.21 -6.69
CA SER A 133 -25.80 8.71 -7.92
C SER A 133 -25.72 10.23 -8.06
N LYS A 134 -25.79 10.73 -9.30
CA LYS A 134 -25.95 12.15 -9.60
C LYS A 134 -27.20 12.78 -8.97
N VAL A 135 -28.28 12.00 -8.84
CA VAL A 135 -29.50 12.46 -8.17
C VAL A 135 -29.21 12.83 -6.71
N MET A 136 -28.54 11.93 -5.97
CA MET A 136 -28.11 12.23 -4.61
C MET A 136 -27.20 13.46 -4.57
N GLN A 137 -26.22 13.53 -5.47
CA GLN A 137 -25.29 14.67 -5.55
C GLN A 137 -26.04 16.01 -5.65
N GLN A 138 -27.03 16.09 -6.53
CA GLN A 138 -27.79 17.31 -6.79
C GLN A 138 -28.74 17.66 -5.65
N LEU A 139 -29.47 16.67 -5.13
CA LEU A 139 -30.35 16.87 -3.98
C LEU A 139 -29.55 17.33 -2.75
N LEU A 140 -28.38 16.74 -2.53
CA LEU A 140 -27.50 17.12 -1.44
C LEU A 140 -26.95 18.53 -1.64
N PHE A 141 -26.61 18.94 -2.86
CA PHE A 141 -26.15 20.31 -3.14
C PHE A 141 -27.24 21.36 -2.84
N ILE A 142 -28.51 21.06 -3.12
CA ILE A 142 -29.65 21.94 -2.81
C ILE A 142 -29.86 22.06 -1.29
N LEU A 143 -29.81 20.93 -0.58
CA LEU A 143 -30.08 20.89 0.87
C LEU A 143 -28.88 21.33 1.72
N CYS A 144 -27.67 21.11 1.22
CA CYS A 144 -26.39 21.38 1.87
C CYS A 144 -25.46 22.14 0.89
N PRO A 145 -25.62 23.46 0.72
CA PRO A 145 -24.78 24.23 -0.20
C PRO A 145 -23.31 24.35 0.27
N THR A 146 -22.96 23.81 1.44
CA THR A 146 -21.59 23.80 1.99
C THR A 146 -20.93 22.45 1.80
N LEU A 147 -19.60 22.42 1.61
CA LEU A 147 -18.78 21.19 1.47
C LEU A 147 -18.72 20.30 2.74
N SER A 148 -19.38 20.69 3.83
CA SER A 148 -19.48 19.91 5.05
C SER A 148 -20.84 19.21 5.10
N PHE A 149 -20.85 17.92 4.80
CA PHE A 149 -22.04 17.07 4.88
C PHE A 149 -22.36 16.77 6.35
N GLN A 150 -23.25 17.55 6.93
CA GLN A 150 -23.76 17.26 8.27
C GLN A 150 -24.77 16.12 8.19
N ILE A 151 -24.63 15.14 9.09
CA ILE A 151 -25.53 13.98 9.20
C ILE A 151 -26.99 14.41 9.27
N GLY A 152 -27.30 15.50 10.00
CA GLY A 152 -28.67 15.99 10.11
C GLY A 152 -29.30 16.45 8.80
N ASP A 153 -28.49 16.75 7.78
CA ASP A 153 -28.94 17.26 6.49
C ASP A 153 -28.83 16.21 5.38
N SER A 154 -27.80 15.35 5.40
CA SER A 154 -27.65 14.23 4.45
C SER A 154 -28.81 13.24 4.48
N PHE A 155 -29.51 13.11 5.61
CA PHE A 155 -30.68 12.22 5.76
C PHE A 155 -32.03 12.91 5.57
N LYS A 156 -32.05 14.20 5.17
CA LYS A 156 -33.29 14.90 4.74
C LYS A 156 -33.58 14.73 3.26
N VAL A 157 -32.65 14.14 2.51
CA VAL A 157 -32.80 13.88 1.08
C VAL A 157 -34.02 12.98 0.86
N PRO A 158 -34.96 13.33 -0.04
CA PRO A 158 -36.06 12.46 -0.41
C PRO A 158 -35.54 11.10 -0.90
N TYR A 159 -36.05 10.02 -0.31
CA TYR A 159 -35.65 8.66 -0.65
C TYR A 159 -36.83 7.87 -1.22
N ILE A 160 -36.65 7.32 -2.42
CA ILE A 160 -37.61 6.41 -3.06
C ILE A 160 -37.08 4.99 -2.94
N GLY A 161 -37.61 4.23 -1.98
CA GLY A 161 -37.30 2.80 -1.82
C GLY A 161 -38.03 1.95 -2.84
N LYS A 162 -37.40 1.70 -3.99
CA LYS A 162 -37.86 0.76 -5.04
C LYS A 162 -36.81 -0.31 -5.29
N ASN A 163 -36.52 -1.10 -4.25
CA ASN A 163 -35.51 -2.17 -4.32
C ASN A 163 -35.56 -2.89 -5.68
N ASN A 164 -34.42 -2.88 -6.39
CA ASN A 164 -34.31 -3.32 -7.78
C ASN A 164 -33.08 -4.23 -7.90
N ASP A 165 -33.29 -5.48 -8.29
CA ASP A 165 -32.22 -6.48 -8.36
C ASP A 165 -31.14 -6.15 -9.39
N TYR A 166 -31.48 -5.43 -10.47
CA TYR A 166 -30.51 -4.96 -11.45
C TYR A 166 -29.59 -3.87 -10.85
N ILE A 167 -30.17 -2.87 -10.17
CA ILE A 167 -29.38 -1.84 -9.44
C ILE A 167 -28.47 -2.50 -8.40
N ASN A 168 -29.01 -3.45 -7.61
CA ASN A 168 -28.22 -4.17 -6.62
C ASN A 168 -27.06 -4.93 -7.26
N HIS A 169 -27.27 -5.54 -8.43
CA HIS A 169 -26.25 -6.26 -9.16
C HIS A 169 -25.11 -5.33 -9.63
N CYS A 170 -25.44 -4.20 -10.26
CA CYS A 170 -24.45 -3.21 -10.69
C CYS A 170 -23.63 -2.68 -9.50
N VAL A 171 -24.28 -2.36 -8.38
CA VAL A 171 -23.59 -1.91 -7.17
C VAL A 171 -22.68 -3.00 -6.61
N GLN A 172 -23.12 -4.26 -6.57
CA GLN A 172 -22.28 -5.36 -6.11
C GLN A 172 -21.06 -5.58 -7.00
N GLN A 173 -21.21 -5.44 -8.32
CA GLN A 173 -20.08 -5.46 -9.25
C GLN A 173 -19.09 -4.33 -8.94
N ASN A 174 -19.58 -3.10 -8.73
CA ASN A 174 -18.72 -1.95 -8.39
C ASN A 174 -17.98 -2.13 -7.06
N ILE A 175 -18.65 -2.69 -6.04
CA ILE A 175 -18.00 -3.07 -4.77
C ILE A 175 -16.89 -4.08 -5.03
N ASN A 176 -17.16 -5.14 -5.80
CA ASN A 176 -16.19 -6.20 -6.07
C ASN A 176 -14.97 -5.71 -6.86
N ILE A 177 -15.17 -4.86 -7.87
CA ILE A 177 -14.07 -4.24 -8.64
C ILE A 177 -13.24 -3.34 -7.73
N SER A 178 -13.90 -2.49 -6.94
CA SER A 178 -13.23 -1.57 -6.02
C SER A 178 -12.50 -2.30 -4.88
N LYS A 179 -12.99 -3.47 -4.43
CA LYS A 179 -12.28 -4.31 -3.47
C LYS A 179 -11.04 -4.95 -4.09
N GLN A 180 -11.16 -5.51 -5.29
CA GLN A 180 -10.00 -6.06 -6.02
C GLN A 180 -8.91 -5.00 -6.26
N ASP A 181 -9.29 -3.75 -6.55
CA ASP A 181 -8.31 -2.66 -6.70
C ASP A 181 -7.62 -2.38 -5.37
N TRP A 182 -8.40 -2.27 -4.28
CA TRP A 182 -7.87 -1.97 -2.95
C TRP A 182 -6.88 -3.03 -2.45
N ASP A 183 -7.22 -4.31 -2.63
CA ASP A 183 -6.43 -5.44 -2.12
C ASP A 183 -5.22 -5.75 -3.01
N ASN A 184 -5.05 -5.06 -4.14
CA ASN A 184 -3.85 -5.16 -4.98
C ASN A 184 -2.68 -4.30 -4.48
N HIS A 185 -2.87 -3.51 -3.41
CA HIS A 185 -1.85 -2.61 -2.87
C HIS A 185 -1.41 -3.02 -1.48
N GLU A 186 -0.11 -2.97 -1.21
CA GLU A 186 0.51 -3.29 0.10
C GLU A 186 -0.02 -2.48 1.30
N THR A 187 -0.75 -1.40 1.02
CA THR A 187 -1.38 -0.56 2.04
C THR A 187 -2.69 -1.15 2.57
N SER A 188 -3.28 -2.14 1.89
CA SER A 188 -4.37 -2.99 2.37
C SER A 188 -3.85 -4.11 3.27
N TRP A 189 -4.49 -4.34 4.41
CA TRP A 189 -4.20 -5.46 5.31
C TRP A 189 -4.63 -6.83 4.74
N ASP A 190 -5.40 -6.82 3.65
CA ASP A 190 -5.85 -7.98 2.86
C ASP A 190 -4.94 -8.23 1.64
N PHE A 191 -3.90 -7.43 1.42
CA PHE A 191 -2.95 -7.62 0.32
C PHE A 191 -2.27 -8.98 0.39
N GLU A 192 -2.37 -9.77 -0.69
CA GLU A 192 -1.85 -11.13 -0.75
C GLU A 192 -0.50 -11.25 -1.48
N THR A 193 -0.38 -10.67 -2.66
CA THR A 193 0.80 -10.75 -3.54
C THR A 193 0.81 -9.60 -4.54
N ASN A 194 1.98 -9.32 -5.14
CA ASN A 194 2.05 -8.30 -6.18
C ASN A 194 1.20 -8.68 -7.40
N PRO A 195 0.37 -7.77 -7.94
CA PRO A 195 -0.57 -8.11 -8.99
C PRO A 195 0.08 -8.51 -10.33
N LEU A 196 1.31 -8.10 -10.62
CA LEU A 196 2.03 -8.57 -11.82
C LEU A 196 2.40 -10.05 -11.71
N LEU A 197 2.72 -10.52 -10.50
CA LEU A 197 2.98 -11.94 -10.24
C LEU A 197 1.68 -12.76 -10.16
N ALA A 198 0.56 -12.14 -9.77
CA ALA A 198 -0.76 -12.76 -9.78
C ALA A 198 -1.32 -13.02 -11.19
N VAL A 199 -0.80 -12.34 -12.23
CA VAL A 199 -1.16 -12.62 -13.63
C VAL A 199 -0.85 -14.09 -13.96
N ASN A 200 -1.85 -14.78 -14.48
CA ASN A 200 -1.80 -16.20 -14.80
C ASN A 200 -2.62 -16.49 -16.07
N GLU A 201 -2.71 -17.76 -16.45
CA GLU A 201 -3.47 -18.19 -17.63
C GLU A 201 -4.93 -17.74 -17.58
N ASN A 202 -5.58 -17.80 -16.41
CA ASN A 202 -6.96 -17.33 -16.26
C ASN A 202 -7.10 -15.84 -16.55
N THR A 203 -6.16 -15.02 -16.07
CA THR A 203 -6.16 -13.58 -16.38
C THR A 203 -6.10 -13.33 -17.89
N TYR A 204 -5.22 -14.05 -18.58
CA TYR A 204 -5.08 -13.93 -20.03
C TYR A 204 -6.34 -14.39 -20.79
N ILE A 205 -6.92 -15.53 -20.40
CA ILE A 205 -8.16 -16.03 -21.01
C ILE A 205 -9.34 -15.10 -20.73
N ASP A 206 -9.44 -14.53 -19.53
CA ASP A 206 -10.50 -13.59 -19.18
C ASP A 206 -10.38 -12.28 -19.96
N ASN A 207 -9.16 -11.79 -20.22
CA ASN A 207 -8.92 -10.65 -21.12
C ASN A 207 -9.45 -10.95 -22.54
N ILE A 208 -9.11 -12.11 -23.11
CA ILE A 208 -9.57 -12.50 -24.45
C ILE A 208 -11.10 -12.61 -24.51
N ARG A 209 -11.71 -13.28 -23.53
CA ARG A 209 -13.18 -13.39 -23.46
C ARG A 209 -13.86 -12.04 -23.36
N HIS A 210 -13.24 -11.08 -22.70
CA HIS A 210 -13.75 -9.72 -22.63
C HIS A 210 -13.70 -9.04 -23.99
N GLU A 211 -12.58 -9.16 -24.73
CA GLU A 211 -12.45 -8.65 -26.10
C GLU A 211 -13.50 -9.25 -27.05
N GLU A 212 -13.73 -10.57 -26.98
CA GLU A 212 -14.77 -11.23 -27.77
C GLU A 212 -16.17 -10.66 -27.48
N LYS A 213 -16.49 -10.44 -26.19
CA LYS A 213 -17.77 -9.86 -25.76
C LYS A 213 -17.93 -8.41 -26.20
N LEU A 214 -16.87 -7.59 -26.10
CA LEU A 214 -16.89 -6.22 -26.56
C LEU A 214 -17.14 -6.17 -28.07
N HIS A 215 -16.43 -6.99 -28.84
CA HIS A 215 -16.63 -7.05 -30.29
C HIS A 215 -18.06 -7.46 -30.66
N GLU A 216 -18.64 -8.44 -29.96
CA GLU A 216 -20.02 -8.85 -30.14
C GLU A 216 -20.99 -7.70 -29.81
N LYS A 217 -20.78 -6.98 -28.70
CA LYS A 217 -21.57 -5.80 -28.29
C LYS A 217 -21.51 -4.67 -29.33
N GLU A 218 -20.36 -4.44 -29.95
CA GLU A 218 -20.16 -3.33 -30.89
C GLU A 218 -20.60 -3.63 -32.33
N THR A 219 -20.52 -4.89 -32.75
CA THR A 219 -20.69 -5.27 -34.16
C THR A 219 -21.84 -6.25 -34.43
N ASP A 220 -22.50 -6.74 -33.38
CA ASP A 220 -23.46 -7.86 -33.41
C ASP A 220 -22.88 -9.13 -34.06
N LYS A 221 -21.55 -9.26 -34.10
CA LYS A 221 -20.86 -10.43 -34.65
C LYS A 221 -20.02 -11.10 -33.58
N HIS A 222 -20.17 -12.41 -33.49
CA HIS A 222 -19.32 -13.22 -32.65
C HIS A 222 -17.97 -13.47 -33.34
N ILE A 223 -16.88 -13.22 -32.61
CA ILE A 223 -15.52 -13.62 -32.99
C ILE A 223 -15.00 -14.67 -32.02
N CYS A 224 -14.09 -15.50 -32.50
CA CYS A 224 -13.34 -16.43 -31.67
C CYS A 224 -11.86 -16.11 -31.86
N ILE A 225 -11.20 -15.68 -30.78
CA ILE A 225 -9.79 -15.36 -30.78
C ILE A 225 -9.02 -16.62 -30.39
N ASN A 226 -8.10 -17.06 -31.25
CA ASN A 226 -7.22 -18.17 -30.91
C ASN A 226 -5.99 -17.64 -30.16
N PRO A 227 -5.85 -17.87 -28.84
CA PRO A 227 -4.74 -17.32 -28.07
C PRO A 227 -3.38 -17.86 -28.51
N ALA A 228 -2.38 -16.97 -28.58
CA ALA A 228 -0.99 -17.38 -28.51
C ALA A 228 -0.69 -17.98 -27.12
N ALA A 229 0.36 -18.80 -27.00
CA ALA A 229 0.76 -19.37 -25.71
C ALA A 229 1.11 -18.26 -24.70
N PRO A 230 0.68 -18.37 -23.43
CA PRO A 230 0.96 -17.36 -22.41
C PRO A 230 2.45 -17.28 -22.09
N GLN A 231 2.98 -16.06 -21.94
CA GLN A 231 4.40 -15.81 -21.66
C GLN A 231 4.62 -15.48 -20.18
N LEU A 232 4.34 -16.45 -19.30
CA LEU A 232 4.36 -16.25 -17.84
C LEU A 232 5.75 -15.89 -17.27
N GLY A 233 6.85 -16.12 -18.00
CA GLY A 233 8.19 -15.67 -17.61
C GLY A 233 8.54 -14.25 -18.05
N SER A 234 7.71 -13.61 -18.88
CA SER A 234 7.95 -12.26 -19.39
C SER A 234 7.26 -11.23 -18.51
N LEU A 235 8.04 -10.37 -17.85
CA LEU A 235 7.52 -9.28 -17.03
C LEU A 235 6.75 -8.27 -17.89
N LYS A 236 7.24 -8.00 -19.11
CA LYS A 236 6.56 -7.12 -20.07
C LYS A 236 5.19 -7.67 -20.45
N TRP A 237 5.10 -8.96 -20.77
CA TRP A 237 3.81 -9.58 -21.09
C TRP A 237 2.85 -9.53 -19.89
N ARG A 238 3.34 -9.82 -18.67
CA ARG A 238 2.52 -9.71 -17.45
C ARG A 238 2.00 -8.29 -17.23
N MET A 239 2.85 -7.30 -17.48
CA MET A 239 2.47 -5.89 -17.43
C MET A 239 1.34 -5.58 -18.43
N GLU A 240 1.48 -6.01 -19.69
CA GLU A 240 0.44 -5.83 -20.71
C GLU A 240 -0.88 -6.48 -20.28
N GLN A 241 -0.85 -7.71 -19.80
CA GLN A 241 -2.06 -8.41 -19.33
C GLN A 241 -2.71 -7.77 -18.10
N TYR A 242 -1.90 -7.26 -17.17
CA TYR A 242 -2.39 -6.51 -16.03
C TYR A 242 -3.09 -5.23 -16.47
N LYS A 243 -2.49 -4.46 -17.38
CA LYS A 243 -3.07 -3.23 -17.93
C LYS A 243 -4.39 -3.51 -18.62
N THR A 244 -4.44 -4.48 -19.53
CA THR A 244 -5.68 -4.89 -20.23
C THR A 244 -6.78 -5.27 -19.26
N LYS A 245 -6.49 -6.10 -18.26
CA LYS A 245 -7.47 -6.48 -17.23
C LYS A 245 -8.04 -5.25 -16.53
N TRP A 246 -7.17 -4.34 -16.11
CA TRP A 246 -7.57 -3.17 -15.34
C TRP A 246 -8.27 -2.09 -16.17
N GLU A 247 -7.92 -1.93 -17.44
CA GLU A 247 -8.68 -1.11 -18.38
C GLU A 247 -10.10 -1.63 -18.54
N HIS A 248 -10.28 -2.95 -18.71
CA HIS A 248 -11.61 -3.57 -18.78
C HIS A 248 -12.42 -3.35 -17.51
N LEU A 249 -11.81 -3.54 -16.33
CA LEU A 249 -12.49 -3.33 -15.05
C LEU A 249 -12.81 -1.85 -14.80
N PHE A 250 -11.95 -0.95 -15.24
CA PHE A 250 -12.16 0.50 -15.16
C PHE A 250 -13.35 0.92 -16.00
N MET A 251 -13.41 0.49 -17.26
CA MET A 251 -14.53 0.79 -18.15
C MET A 251 -15.82 0.11 -17.68
N GLN A 252 -15.76 -1.13 -17.17
CA GLN A 252 -16.93 -1.78 -16.60
C GLN A 252 -17.51 -1.02 -15.39
N LEU A 253 -16.65 -0.50 -14.51
CA LEU A 253 -17.09 0.30 -13.37
C LEU A 253 -17.69 1.64 -13.85
N HIS A 254 -17.06 2.28 -14.84
CA HIS A 254 -17.57 3.50 -15.48
C HIS A 254 -18.97 3.28 -16.10
N GLU A 255 -19.16 2.25 -16.93
CA GLU A 255 -20.45 1.89 -17.51
C GLU A 255 -21.52 1.64 -16.42
N ASN A 256 -21.14 0.95 -15.35
CA ASN A 256 -22.04 0.71 -14.23
C ASN A 256 -22.45 1.99 -13.50
N GLU A 257 -21.53 2.96 -13.34
CA GLU A 257 -21.86 4.25 -12.73
C GLU A 257 -22.82 5.08 -13.60
N GLU A 258 -22.63 5.10 -14.92
CA GLU A 258 -23.56 5.74 -15.85
C GLU A 258 -24.94 5.10 -15.85
N GLU A 259 -24.99 3.76 -15.87
CA GLU A 259 -26.25 3.02 -15.82
C GLU A 259 -26.99 3.22 -14.48
N LEU A 260 -26.27 3.23 -13.35
CA LEU A 260 -26.85 3.58 -12.06
C LEU A 260 -27.41 5.01 -12.07
N ASN A 261 -26.69 5.98 -12.64
CA ASN A 261 -27.19 7.34 -12.79
C ASN A 261 -28.46 7.37 -13.62
N ARG A 262 -28.51 6.69 -14.78
CA ARG A 262 -29.69 6.62 -15.66
C ARG A 262 -30.89 6.08 -14.89
N GLN A 263 -30.73 4.96 -14.18
CA GLN A 263 -31.79 4.33 -13.40
C GLN A 263 -32.33 5.25 -12.29
N PHE A 264 -31.45 5.92 -11.54
CA PHE A 264 -31.91 6.85 -10.50
C PHE A 264 -32.54 8.12 -11.07
N ILE A 265 -32.02 8.67 -12.16
CA ILE A 265 -32.64 9.80 -12.87
C ILE A 265 -34.07 9.42 -13.29
N ASP A 266 -34.26 8.21 -13.83
CA ASP A 266 -35.58 7.70 -14.22
C ASP A 266 -36.53 7.50 -13.03
N ILE A 267 -36.02 6.94 -11.91
CA ILE A 267 -36.81 6.70 -10.70
C ILE A 267 -37.35 8.02 -10.11
N TYR A 268 -36.57 9.09 -10.19
CA TYR A 268 -36.91 10.42 -9.66
C TYR A 268 -37.58 11.33 -10.69
N GLY A 269 -37.63 10.93 -11.96
CA GLY A 269 -38.25 11.71 -13.04
C GLY A 269 -37.49 13.00 -13.38
N LEU A 270 -36.14 12.93 -13.41
CA LEU A 270 -35.25 14.07 -13.59
C LEU A 270 -34.51 14.09 -14.95
N GLN A 271 -35.11 13.47 -15.97
CA GLN A 271 -34.47 13.31 -17.29
C GLN A 271 -34.25 14.64 -18.02
N ASP A 272 -35.05 15.67 -17.71
CA ASP A 272 -34.93 16.99 -18.33
C ASP A 272 -33.84 17.85 -17.66
N GLU A 273 -33.39 17.45 -16.46
CA GLU A 273 -32.44 18.19 -15.62
C GLU A 273 -31.05 17.56 -15.56
N LEU A 274 -30.94 16.24 -15.70
CA LEU A 274 -29.69 15.49 -15.49
C LEU A 274 -29.39 14.51 -16.60
N THR A 275 -28.10 14.37 -16.91
CA THR A 275 -27.57 13.32 -17.81
C THR A 275 -26.84 12.24 -17.01
N PRO A 276 -26.86 10.98 -17.46
CA PRO A 276 -26.20 9.87 -16.75
C PRO A 276 -24.67 9.91 -16.81
N ASP A 277 -24.09 10.64 -17.77
CA ASP A 277 -22.67 10.61 -18.17
C ASP A 277 -21.69 10.79 -17.01
N VAL A 278 -20.64 9.99 -16.92
CA VAL A 278 -19.60 10.11 -15.90
C VAL A 278 -18.28 10.39 -16.60
N THR A 279 -17.50 11.38 -16.14
CA THR A 279 -16.16 11.59 -16.73
C THR A 279 -15.20 10.53 -16.20
N LEU A 280 -14.22 10.10 -17.00
CA LEU A 280 -13.26 9.07 -16.55
C LEU A 280 -12.51 9.52 -15.28
N SER A 281 -12.28 10.83 -15.11
CA SER A 281 -11.62 11.39 -13.92
C SER A 281 -12.44 11.26 -12.61
N GLU A 282 -13.72 10.96 -12.68
CA GLU A 282 -14.55 10.69 -11.50
C GLU A 282 -14.43 9.25 -10.97
N ILE A 283 -13.86 8.34 -11.77
CA ILE A 283 -13.67 6.93 -11.39
C ILE A 283 -12.59 6.81 -10.31
N THR A 284 -12.89 6.05 -9.26
CA THR A 284 -12.09 6.05 -8.02
C THR A 284 -11.25 4.80 -7.77
N ILE A 285 -10.90 4.05 -8.81
CA ILE A 285 -9.91 2.96 -8.74
C ILE A 285 -8.59 3.41 -9.40
N LEU A 286 -7.48 2.68 -9.19
CA LEU A 286 -6.16 3.00 -9.76
C LEU A 286 -5.65 4.42 -9.37
N GLN A 287 -5.94 4.83 -8.12
CA GLN A 287 -5.67 6.18 -7.63
C GLN A 287 -4.27 6.38 -7.00
N GLN A 288 -3.40 5.36 -6.96
CA GLN A 288 -2.05 5.49 -6.38
C GLN A 288 -1.01 6.05 -7.38
N GLY A 289 -1.49 6.54 -8.53
CA GLY A 289 -0.68 7.13 -9.59
C GLY A 289 -0.33 6.17 -10.72
N GLU A 290 -0.97 4.99 -10.76
CA GLU A 290 -0.81 4.00 -11.83
C GLU A 290 -1.31 4.49 -13.18
N ILE A 291 -2.30 5.38 -13.18
CA ILE A 291 -2.87 5.96 -14.38
C ILE A 291 -2.86 7.49 -14.32
N ASN A 292 -2.84 8.11 -15.50
CA ASN A 292 -3.19 9.52 -15.68
C ASN A 292 -4.36 9.59 -16.66
N ILE A 293 -5.31 10.46 -16.34
CA ILE A 293 -6.48 10.72 -17.18
C ILE A 293 -6.35 12.15 -17.70
N ALA A 294 -6.24 12.27 -19.02
CA ALA A 294 -6.17 13.55 -19.72
C ALA A 294 -6.98 13.44 -21.02
N ASP A 295 -7.76 14.48 -21.33
CA ASP A 295 -8.60 14.54 -22.54
C ASP A 295 -9.47 13.28 -22.74
N ASP A 296 -10.08 12.78 -21.65
CA ASP A 296 -10.87 11.53 -21.61
C ASP A 296 -10.13 10.28 -22.13
N SER A 297 -8.80 10.27 -22.02
CA SER A 297 -7.97 9.11 -22.31
C SER A 297 -7.21 8.64 -21.07
N LEU A 298 -7.13 7.31 -20.91
CA LEU A 298 -6.38 6.66 -19.84
C LEU A 298 -4.97 6.32 -20.34
N SER A 299 -3.95 6.70 -19.57
CA SER A 299 -2.55 6.36 -19.85
C SER A 299 -1.87 5.80 -18.61
N TRP A 300 -1.01 4.80 -18.78
CA TRP A 300 -0.34 4.11 -17.67
C TRP A 300 0.98 4.75 -17.27
N ASN A 301 1.27 4.66 -15.98
CA ASN A 301 2.55 5.02 -15.38
C ASN A 301 3.33 3.76 -15.01
N ASP A 302 4.17 3.30 -15.95
CA ASP A 302 4.92 2.05 -15.81
C ASP A 302 5.94 2.12 -14.65
N GLU A 303 6.47 3.31 -14.36
CA GLU A 303 7.38 3.53 -13.23
C GLU A 303 6.68 3.19 -11.91
N VAL A 304 5.42 3.58 -11.70
CA VAL A 304 4.70 3.35 -10.43
C VAL A 304 4.46 1.86 -10.19
N LEU A 305 4.00 1.13 -11.21
CA LEU A 305 3.79 -0.32 -11.11
C LEU A 305 5.11 -1.06 -10.85
N MET A 306 6.20 -0.60 -11.46
CA MET A 306 7.52 -1.19 -11.22
C MET A 306 8.02 -0.93 -9.79
N LYS A 307 7.77 0.26 -9.25
CA LYS A 307 8.07 0.57 -7.84
C LYS A 307 7.27 -0.28 -6.87
N GLN A 308 6.00 -0.57 -7.17
CA GLN A 308 5.16 -1.49 -6.39
C GLN A 308 5.73 -2.92 -6.41
N LEU A 309 6.21 -3.40 -7.57
CA LEU A 309 6.90 -4.70 -7.66
C LEU A 309 8.18 -4.74 -6.82
N ILE A 310 9.00 -3.69 -6.89
CA ILE A 310 10.24 -3.62 -6.10
C ILE A 310 9.95 -3.57 -4.60
N SER A 311 8.92 -2.81 -4.17
CA SER A 311 8.49 -2.77 -2.77
C SER A 311 8.08 -4.16 -2.26
N PHE A 312 7.26 -4.88 -3.04
CA PHE A 312 6.88 -6.24 -2.71
C PHE A 312 8.09 -7.19 -2.65
N ALA A 313 9.02 -7.06 -3.61
CA ALA A 313 10.24 -7.86 -3.64
C ALA A 313 11.09 -7.65 -2.39
N VAL A 314 11.27 -6.39 -1.95
CA VAL A 314 11.94 -6.08 -0.67
C VAL A 314 11.18 -6.68 0.53
N GLY A 315 9.85 -6.71 0.46
CA GLY A 315 9.00 -7.45 1.39
C GLY A 315 9.33 -8.94 1.46
N CYS A 316 9.50 -9.61 0.33
CA CYS A 316 9.92 -11.01 0.27
C CYS A 316 11.36 -11.22 0.77
N MET A 317 12.28 -10.31 0.45
CA MET A 317 13.68 -10.38 0.91
C MET A 317 13.78 -10.28 2.44
N LEU A 318 13.01 -9.39 3.05
CA LEU A 318 13.05 -9.14 4.50
C LEU A 318 12.06 -10.03 5.29
N GLY A 319 11.29 -10.88 4.60
CA GLY A 319 10.37 -11.86 5.17
C GLY A 319 8.98 -11.33 5.53
N ARG A 320 8.65 -10.11 5.13
CA ARG A 320 7.30 -9.53 5.31
C ARG A 320 6.24 -10.33 4.54
N TYR A 321 6.59 -10.79 3.35
CA TYR A 321 5.77 -11.70 2.55
C TYR A 321 6.58 -12.96 2.24
N ARG A 322 5.90 -14.01 1.81
CA ARG A 322 6.53 -15.19 1.21
C ARG A 322 5.95 -15.44 -0.17
N LEU A 323 6.74 -16.01 -1.06
CA LEU A 323 6.30 -16.35 -2.40
C LEU A 323 5.40 -17.60 -2.41
N ASP A 324 5.54 -18.49 -1.42
CA ASP A 324 4.79 -19.74 -1.29
C ASP A 324 3.53 -19.63 -0.42
N LYS A 325 3.23 -18.45 0.14
CA LYS A 325 2.05 -18.20 1.00
C LYS A 325 1.42 -16.85 0.67
N PRO A 326 0.08 -16.76 0.56
CA PRO A 326 -0.59 -15.49 0.35
C PRO A 326 -0.54 -14.64 1.63
N GLY A 327 -0.38 -13.33 1.45
CA GLY A 327 -0.54 -12.35 2.51
C GLY A 327 0.69 -12.12 3.38
N LEU A 328 0.50 -11.30 4.42
CA LEU A 328 1.54 -10.97 5.37
C LEU A 328 2.03 -12.21 6.11
N HIS A 329 3.34 -12.36 6.15
CA HIS A 329 4.05 -13.38 6.89
C HIS A 329 4.63 -12.79 8.19
N ILE A 330 5.79 -12.12 8.14
CA ILE A 330 6.35 -11.47 9.35
C ILE A 330 5.82 -10.04 9.47
N ALA A 331 4.92 -9.82 10.43
CA ALA A 331 4.39 -8.51 10.81
C ALA A 331 4.25 -8.38 12.35
N HIS A 332 5.21 -8.93 13.08
CA HIS A 332 5.26 -8.95 14.55
C HIS A 332 6.71 -9.03 15.03
N PRO A 333 7.01 -8.66 16.29
CA PRO A 333 8.36 -8.75 16.83
C PRO A 333 8.77 -10.21 17.02
N ASN A 334 10.07 -10.45 17.02
CA ASN A 334 10.69 -11.74 17.33
C ASN A 334 10.11 -12.91 16.50
N PRO A 335 10.24 -12.88 15.16
CA PRO A 335 9.86 -14.04 14.35
C PRO A 335 10.65 -15.27 14.77
N THR A 336 10.02 -16.44 14.63
CA THR A 336 10.63 -17.73 14.90
C THR A 336 11.61 -18.13 13.79
N ASP A 337 12.53 -19.04 14.09
CA ASP A 337 13.48 -19.56 13.08
C ASP A 337 12.76 -20.21 11.88
N GLU A 338 11.58 -20.82 12.11
CA GLU A 338 10.74 -21.39 11.05
C GLU A 338 10.14 -20.29 10.15
N GLU A 339 9.75 -19.15 10.71
CA GLU A 339 9.21 -18.03 9.93
C GLU A 339 10.29 -17.39 9.05
N THR A 340 11.55 -17.39 9.49
CA THR A 340 12.69 -16.87 8.72
C THR A 340 13.40 -17.93 7.87
N ALA A 341 12.95 -19.18 7.91
CA ALA A 341 13.59 -20.26 7.17
C ALA A 341 13.43 -20.11 5.65
N SER A 342 14.50 -20.47 4.93
CA SER A 342 14.49 -20.60 3.48
C SER A 342 13.44 -21.60 3.01
N TYR A 343 12.92 -21.40 1.80
CA TYR A 343 11.85 -22.22 1.24
C TYR A 343 11.98 -22.35 -0.27
N THR A 344 11.30 -23.32 -0.87
CA THR A 344 11.34 -23.56 -2.31
C THR A 344 10.19 -22.86 -3.02
N PHE A 345 10.48 -22.13 -4.09
CA PHE A 345 9.49 -21.55 -5.00
C PHE A 345 9.94 -21.77 -6.45
N ASN A 346 9.03 -22.22 -7.32
CA ASN A 346 9.37 -22.59 -8.72
C ASN A 346 10.59 -23.54 -8.84
N GLY A 347 10.77 -24.44 -7.88
CA GLY A 347 11.91 -25.37 -7.86
C GLY A 347 13.25 -24.74 -7.46
N GLN A 348 13.28 -23.45 -7.12
CA GLN A 348 14.46 -22.72 -6.66
C GLN A 348 14.37 -22.46 -5.15
N SER A 349 15.49 -22.48 -4.45
CA SER A 349 15.55 -22.06 -3.05
C SER A 349 15.50 -20.53 -2.96
N TRP A 350 14.65 -20.01 -2.07
CA TRP A 350 14.57 -18.59 -1.71
C TRP A 350 14.98 -18.43 -0.26
N GLU A 351 15.96 -17.56 -0.02
CA GLU A 351 16.46 -17.26 1.32
C GLU A 351 15.91 -15.91 1.79
N ILE A 352 15.23 -15.91 2.94
CA ILE A 352 14.87 -14.69 3.65
C ILE A 352 16.14 -14.17 4.33
N ASP A 353 16.31 -12.85 4.35
CA ASP A 353 17.41 -12.20 5.06
C ASP A 353 17.52 -12.68 6.52
N ASP A 354 18.72 -13.01 6.99
CA ASP A 354 18.92 -13.65 8.30
C ASP A 354 18.67 -12.67 9.46
N ASP A 355 18.95 -11.38 9.27
CA ASP A 355 18.94 -10.41 10.34
C ASP A 355 17.98 -9.21 10.18
N GLY A 356 17.26 -9.18 9.06
CA GLY A 356 16.28 -8.15 8.73
C GLY A 356 16.92 -6.83 8.30
N ILE A 357 18.18 -6.82 7.89
CA ILE A 357 18.94 -5.64 7.46
C ILE A 357 19.39 -5.83 6.02
N MET A 358 19.23 -4.80 5.18
CA MET A 358 19.64 -4.87 3.78
C MET A 358 20.38 -3.60 3.35
N PRO A 359 21.57 -3.72 2.72
CA PRO A 359 22.26 -2.57 2.17
C PRO A 359 21.53 -1.94 0.98
N LEU A 360 21.55 -0.61 0.92
CA LEU A 360 21.08 0.21 -0.20
C LEU A 360 22.25 1.02 -0.77
N MET A 361 23.34 0.33 -1.13
CA MET A 361 24.59 0.96 -1.54
C MET A 361 24.92 0.66 -3.01
N ALA A 362 25.94 1.33 -3.54
CA ALA A 362 26.45 1.05 -4.86
C ALA A 362 26.93 -0.41 -4.97
N ASN A 363 26.88 -0.99 -6.15
CA ASN A 363 27.19 -2.41 -6.36
C ASN A 363 28.62 -2.80 -6.00
N ASP A 364 29.55 -1.85 -6.05
CA ASP A 364 30.94 -2.03 -5.66
C ASP A 364 31.17 -2.02 -4.14
N CYS A 365 30.12 -1.94 -3.31
CA CYS A 365 30.24 -1.86 -1.85
C CYS A 365 30.75 -3.11 -1.13
N GLY A 366 30.93 -4.23 -1.83
CA GLY A 366 31.45 -5.48 -1.28
C GLY A 366 30.41 -6.38 -0.57
N PHE A 367 29.14 -5.98 -0.52
CA PHE A 367 28.05 -6.78 0.07
C PHE A 367 27.35 -7.64 -0.97
N SER A 368 27.33 -8.96 -0.76
CA SER A 368 26.60 -9.89 -1.63
C SER A 368 25.08 -9.83 -1.45
N ASP A 369 24.62 -9.36 -0.30
CA ASP A 369 23.20 -9.18 0.06
C ASP A 369 22.68 -7.77 -0.25
N ASN A 370 23.42 -6.96 -1.02
CA ASN A 370 22.97 -5.64 -1.46
C ASN A 370 21.65 -5.72 -2.26
N ALA A 371 20.78 -4.73 -2.10
CA ALA A 371 19.40 -4.78 -2.59
C ALA A 371 19.27 -5.00 -4.11
N SER A 372 20.16 -4.43 -4.91
CA SER A 372 20.20 -4.61 -6.37
C SER A 372 20.44 -6.06 -6.78
N TYR A 373 21.38 -6.76 -6.13
CA TYR A 373 21.65 -8.17 -6.38
C TYR A 373 20.51 -9.05 -5.93
N ARG A 374 19.95 -8.77 -4.76
CA ARG A 374 18.79 -9.50 -4.21
C ARG A 374 17.56 -9.33 -5.09
N PHE A 375 17.34 -8.15 -5.67
CA PHE A 375 16.25 -7.90 -6.62
C PHE A 375 16.46 -8.62 -7.96
N ALA A 376 17.70 -8.68 -8.46
CA ALA A 376 17.98 -9.50 -9.63
C ALA A 376 17.68 -10.98 -9.36
N ASP A 377 18.16 -11.53 -8.25
CA ASP A 377 17.87 -12.92 -7.90
C ASP A 377 16.37 -13.17 -7.67
N PHE A 378 15.64 -12.22 -7.08
CA PHE A 378 14.19 -12.27 -6.96
C PHE A 378 13.51 -12.48 -8.31
N LEU A 379 13.85 -11.68 -9.33
CA LEU A 379 13.27 -11.81 -10.67
C LEU A 379 13.60 -13.15 -11.30
N ARG A 380 14.82 -13.66 -11.10
CA ARG A 380 15.24 -14.99 -11.56
C ARG A 380 14.37 -16.09 -10.93
N VAL A 381 14.12 -16.01 -9.63
CA VAL A 381 13.32 -17.01 -8.90
C VAL A 381 11.83 -16.95 -9.28
N VAL A 382 11.25 -15.76 -9.43
CA VAL A 382 9.81 -15.61 -9.68
C VAL A 382 9.41 -15.75 -11.16
N LEU A 383 10.30 -15.40 -12.11
CA LEU A 383 10.00 -15.41 -13.55
C LEU A 383 10.85 -16.42 -14.36
N GLY A 384 11.85 -17.05 -13.73
CA GLY A 384 12.75 -18.00 -14.38
C GLY A 384 13.97 -17.35 -15.02
N GLU A 385 14.88 -18.19 -15.51
CA GLU A 385 16.20 -17.78 -16.03
C GLU A 385 16.16 -17.37 -17.51
N GLU A 386 15.21 -17.90 -18.28
CA GLU A 386 15.16 -17.74 -19.74
C GLU A 386 15.10 -16.26 -20.19
N LEU A 387 14.25 -15.47 -19.54
CA LEU A 387 14.03 -14.05 -19.88
C LEU A 387 14.64 -13.11 -18.83
N HIS A 388 15.57 -13.59 -18.00
CA HIS A 388 16.06 -12.86 -16.84
C HIS A 388 16.68 -11.50 -17.20
N VAL A 389 17.55 -11.46 -18.23
CA VAL A 389 18.19 -10.23 -18.71
C VAL A 389 17.16 -9.27 -19.31
N GLU A 390 16.19 -9.79 -20.07
CA GLU A 390 15.12 -8.97 -20.66
C GLU A 390 14.24 -8.34 -19.58
N ASN A 391 13.89 -9.11 -18.55
CA ASN A 391 13.11 -8.64 -17.41
C ASN A 391 13.84 -7.54 -16.63
N LEU A 392 15.15 -7.69 -16.39
CA LEU A 392 15.97 -6.65 -15.76
C LEU A 392 16.01 -5.37 -16.61
N ASN A 393 16.26 -5.50 -17.92
CA ASN A 393 16.26 -4.37 -18.84
C ASN A 393 14.89 -3.66 -18.88
N TYR A 394 13.80 -4.43 -18.83
CA TYR A 394 12.45 -3.89 -18.80
C TYR A 394 12.16 -3.11 -17.51
N VAL A 395 12.64 -3.58 -16.35
CA VAL A 395 12.58 -2.84 -15.08
C VAL A 395 13.29 -1.49 -15.22
N GLU A 396 14.54 -1.49 -15.70
CA GLU A 396 15.32 -0.25 -15.85
C GLU A 396 14.70 0.71 -16.87
N GLN A 397 14.12 0.18 -17.95
CA GLN A 397 13.35 0.96 -18.91
C GLN A 397 12.16 1.65 -18.24
N CYS A 398 11.37 0.93 -17.43
CA CYS A 398 10.22 1.50 -16.73
C CYS A 398 10.63 2.56 -15.69
N LEU A 399 11.78 2.37 -15.02
CA LEU A 399 12.30 3.32 -14.03
C LEU A 399 13.03 4.53 -14.66
N GLY A 400 13.44 4.43 -15.93
CA GLY A 400 14.29 5.40 -16.61
C GLY A 400 15.70 5.52 -15.99
N LYS A 401 16.14 4.52 -15.22
CA LYS A 401 17.43 4.48 -14.51
C LYS A 401 17.78 3.04 -14.14
N THR A 402 19.04 2.82 -13.73
CA THR A 402 19.44 1.48 -13.30
C THR A 402 18.79 1.08 -11.99
N ILE A 403 18.60 -0.23 -11.77
CA ILE A 403 18.05 -0.77 -10.52
C ILE A 403 18.87 -0.30 -9.31
N GLU A 404 20.20 -0.29 -9.44
CA GLU A 404 21.12 0.24 -8.43
C GLU A 404 20.84 1.72 -8.11
N GLN A 405 20.71 2.58 -9.13
CA GLN A 405 20.45 4.00 -8.92
C GLN A 405 19.12 4.22 -8.21
N TYR A 406 18.09 3.43 -8.53
CA TYR A 406 16.81 3.50 -7.85
C TYR A 406 16.92 3.14 -6.35
N PHE A 407 17.56 2.02 -6.00
CA PHE A 407 17.73 1.62 -4.60
C PHE A 407 18.52 2.64 -3.78
N VAL A 408 19.62 3.17 -4.33
CA VAL A 408 20.51 4.10 -3.61
C VAL A 408 19.87 5.49 -3.42
N LYS A 409 19.06 5.96 -4.37
CA LYS A 409 18.61 7.37 -4.39
C LYS A 409 17.13 7.58 -4.10
N ASP A 410 16.28 6.63 -4.48
CA ASP A 410 14.84 6.88 -4.63
C ASP A 410 13.97 5.93 -3.80
N PHE A 411 14.38 4.66 -3.64
CA PHE A 411 13.61 3.66 -2.89
C PHE A 411 13.14 4.17 -1.52
N TRP A 412 14.03 4.76 -0.71
CA TRP A 412 13.65 5.29 0.60
C TRP A 412 12.57 6.38 0.53
N LYS A 413 12.64 7.27 -0.47
CA LYS A 413 11.68 8.36 -0.62
C LYS A 413 10.30 7.80 -0.96
N ASP A 414 10.25 6.86 -1.88
CA ASP A 414 9.02 6.21 -2.33
C ASP A 414 8.42 5.34 -1.21
N HIS A 415 9.24 4.56 -0.52
CA HIS A 415 8.86 3.79 0.66
C HIS A 415 8.26 4.67 1.76
N LYS A 416 8.95 5.75 2.13
CA LYS A 416 8.46 6.70 3.14
C LYS A 416 7.14 7.35 2.73
N LYS A 417 6.96 7.66 1.44
CA LYS A 417 5.72 8.23 0.89
C LYS A 417 4.56 7.23 0.98
N MET A 418 4.79 5.99 0.54
CA MET A 418 3.81 4.90 0.58
C MET A 418 3.24 4.70 1.99
N TYR A 419 4.10 4.70 3.01
CA TYR A 419 3.72 4.53 4.41
C TYR A 419 3.44 5.86 5.14
N GLN A 420 3.14 6.96 4.43
CA GLN A 420 2.72 8.25 5.02
C GLN A 420 3.65 8.80 6.13
N ASN A 421 4.97 8.75 5.93
CA ASN A 421 6.01 9.09 6.93
C ASN A 421 6.04 8.18 8.18
N ARG A 422 5.43 7.00 8.12
CA ARG A 422 5.49 5.93 9.12
C ARG A 422 6.11 4.66 8.52
N PRO A 423 7.32 4.74 7.97
CA PRO A 423 7.90 3.64 7.19
C PRO A 423 8.13 2.39 8.04
N ILE A 424 7.92 1.21 7.44
CA ILE A 424 8.16 -0.10 8.10
C ILE A 424 9.61 -0.57 8.02
N TYR A 425 10.34 -0.19 6.97
CA TYR A 425 11.80 -0.27 6.89
C TYR A 425 12.37 1.04 7.38
N TRP A 426 13.40 1.03 8.24
CA TRP A 426 14.03 2.24 8.76
C TRP A 426 15.43 2.38 8.18
N LEU A 427 15.69 3.51 7.52
CA LEU A 427 16.97 3.80 6.88
C LEU A 427 17.99 4.33 7.89
N PHE A 428 19.01 3.53 8.17
CA PHE A 428 20.24 3.93 8.85
C PHE A 428 21.23 4.43 7.81
N ALA A 429 21.57 5.71 7.86
CA ALA A 429 22.37 6.34 6.83
C ALA A 429 23.34 7.36 7.40
N SER A 430 24.55 7.39 6.82
CA SER A 430 25.49 8.46 7.05
C SER A 430 24.97 9.78 6.45
N LYS A 431 25.52 10.92 6.88
CA LYS A 431 24.95 12.26 6.60
C LYS A 431 24.75 12.58 5.12
N LYS A 432 25.64 12.11 4.26
CA LYS A 432 25.59 12.26 2.79
C LYS A 432 25.18 10.96 2.09
N GLY A 433 24.86 9.90 2.82
CA GLY A 433 24.41 8.62 2.27
C GLY A 433 25.53 7.77 1.67
N SER A 434 26.77 7.97 2.10
CA SER A 434 27.91 7.10 1.74
C SER A 434 27.73 5.68 2.26
N PHE A 435 27.17 5.52 3.46
CA PHE A 435 26.70 4.25 4.02
C PHE A 435 25.19 4.30 4.19
N GLN A 436 24.49 3.27 3.71
CA GLN A 436 23.02 3.18 3.77
C GLN A 436 22.57 1.72 3.93
N VAL A 437 21.83 1.43 4.99
CA VAL A 437 21.14 0.15 5.18
C VAL A 437 19.71 0.39 5.67
N ILE A 438 18.78 -0.45 5.26
CA ILE A 438 17.43 -0.48 5.84
C ILE A 438 17.32 -1.62 6.83
N ALA A 439 16.59 -1.40 7.93
CA ALA A 439 16.24 -2.45 8.88
C ALA A 439 14.72 -2.60 8.95
N TYR A 440 14.20 -3.83 8.92
CA TYR A 440 12.77 -4.08 9.02
C TYR A 440 12.28 -3.96 10.47
N MET A 441 11.47 -2.95 10.78
CA MET A 441 11.11 -2.60 12.17
C MET A 441 10.48 -3.74 12.97
N HIS A 442 9.74 -4.64 12.32
CA HIS A 442 9.15 -5.82 12.96
C HIS A 442 10.19 -6.87 13.35
N ARG A 443 11.40 -6.83 12.78
CA ARG A 443 12.50 -7.73 13.10
C ARG A 443 13.58 -7.05 13.95
N MET A 444 13.46 -5.75 14.21
CA MET A 444 14.40 -5.02 15.03
C MET A 444 14.28 -5.42 16.51
N ASN A 445 15.42 -5.46 17.19
CA ASN A 445 15.53 -5.69 18.62
C ASN A 445 16.65 -4.83 19.22
N ALA A 446 16.91 -4.99 20.52
CA ALA A 446 17.91 -4.22 21.27
C ALA A 446 19.33 -4.24 20.64
N TYR A 447 19.65 -5.27 19.86
CA TYR A 447 20.98 -5.46 19.27
C TYR A 447 21.05 -5.10 17.79
N THR A 448 19.96 -4.63 17.17
CA THR A 448 19.95 -4.31 15.74
C THR A 448 20.99 -3.25 15.37
N VAL A 449 21.11 -2.18 16.17
CA VAL A 449 22.07 -1.10 15.89
C VAL A 449 23.51 -1.62 15.98
N GLU A 450 23.81 -2.46 16.97
CA GLU A 450 25.11 -3.11 17.07
C GLU A 450 25.39 -4.03 15.89
N ARG A 451 24.37 -4.76 15.43
CA ARG A 451 24.49 -5.62 14.25
C ARG A 451 24.76 -4.83 12.98
N ILE A 452 24.07 -3.70 12.78
CA ILE A 452 24.37 -2.75 11.68
C ILE A 452 25.82 -2.30 11.76
N ARG A 453 26.30 -1.93 12.96
CA ARG A 453 27.68 -1.49 13.16
C ARG A 453 28.69 -2.58 12.83
N ALA A 454 28.52 -3.77 13.38
CA ALA A 454 29.49 -4.86 13.33
C ALA A 454 29.49 -5.64 12.00
N LYS A 455 28.32 -5.91 11.42
CA LYS A 455 28.19 -6.69 10.18
C LYS A 455 28.21 -5.85 8.89
N TYR A 456 27.91 -4.55 8.97
CA TYR A 456 27.78 -3.71 7.79
C TYR A 456 28.72 -2.50 7.81
N LEU A 457 28.62 -1.60 8.79
CA LEU A 457 29.40 -0.37 8.77
C LEU A 457 30.91 -0.61 8.87
N LEU A 458 31.36 -1.42 9.83
CA LEU A 458 32.78 -1.73 10.01
C LEU A 458 33.36 -2.50 8.80
N PRO A 459 32.72 -3.57 8.28
CA PRO A 459 33.17 -4.21 7.04
C PRO A 459 33.21 -3.26 5.84
N PHE A 460 32.27 -2.31 5.73
CA PHE A 460 32.31 -1.30 4.67
C PHE A 460 33.48 -0.33 4.82
N ILE A 461 33.81 0.08 6.04
CA ILE A 461 35.00 0.88 6.34
C ILE A 461 36.27 0.14 5.93
N GLU A 462 36.39 -1.15 6.28
CA GLU A 462 37.53 -1.99 5.88
C GLU A 462 37.63 -2.12 4.36
N HIS A 463 36.49 -2.30 3.67
CA HIS A 463 36.43 -2.34 2.21
C HIS A 463 36.93 -1.02 1.59
N LEU A 464 36.47 0.13 2.07
CA LEU A 464 36.92 1.44 1.61
C LEU A 464 38.44 1.63 1.81
N GLU A 465 38.96 1.22 2.98
CA GLU A 465 40.40 1.27 3.27
C GLU A 465 41.23 0.40 2.31
N GLN A 466 40.74 -0.79 1.98
CA GLN A 466 41.38 -1.68 1.01
C GLN A 466 41.40 -1.07 -0.40
N GLU A 467 40.29 -0.50 -0.88
CA GLU A 467 40.22 0.13 -2.20
C GLU A 467 41.10 1.40 -2.28
N ILE A 468 41.13 2.21 -1.20
CA ILE A 468 42.04 3.35 -1.10
C ILE A 468 43.50 2.89 -1.18
N ASN A 469 43.87 1.84 -0.43
CA ASN A 469 45.23 1.32 -0.44
C ASN A 469 45.64 0.80 -1.83
N LYS A 470 44.75 0.09 -2.55
CA LYS A 470 45.00 -0.38 -3.92
C LYS A 470 45.35 0.78 -4.87
N LEU A 471 44.63 1.89 -4.79
CA LEU A 471 44.90 3.08 -5.60
C LEU A 471 46.16 3.81 -5.12
N ASP A 472 46.39 3.89 -3.81
CA ASP A 472 47.54 4.57 -3.24
C ASP A 472 48.89 3.89 -3.53
N LEU A 473 48.92 2.56 -3.60
CA LEU A 473 50.11 1.80 -4.02
C LEU A 473 50.59 2.17 -5.42
N ARG A 474 49.69 2.68 -6.27
CA ARG A 474 49.97 3.08 -7.66
C ARG A 474 49.73 4.57 -7.87
N ARG A 475 49.80 5.39 -6.82
CA ARG A 475 49.42 6.81 -6.84
C ARG A 475 50.08 7.62 -7.96
N ALA A 476 51.33 7.33 -8.30
CA ALA A 476 52.08 8.01 -9.36
C ALA A 476 51.60 7.68 -10.79
N GLU A 477 50.87 6.57 -10.96
CA GLU A 477 50.37 6.06 -12.24
C GLU A 477 48.88 6.34 -12.45
N LEU A 478 48.19 6.90 -11.45
CA LEU A 478 46.74 7.08 -11.51
C LEU A 478 46.33 8.03 -12.62
N THR A 479 45.33 7.62 -13.38
CA THR A 479 44.62 8.50 -14.30
C THR A 479 43.85 9.58 -13.54
N THR A 480 43.42 10.62 -14.26
CA THR A 480 42.54 11.67 -13.69
C THR A 480 41.24 11.09 -13.12
N LYS A 481 40.69 10.01 -13.71
CA LYS A 481 39.47 9.35 -13.22
C LYS A 481 39.73 8.63 -11.89
N GLU A 482 40.81 7.85 -11.82
CA GLU A 482 41.17 7.11 -10.61
C GLU A 482 41.58 8.06 -9.47
N SER A 483 42.25 9.17 -9.77
CA SER A 483 42.56 10.20 -8.78
C SER A 483 41.30 10.82 -8.16
N LYS A 484 40.23 11.03 -8.94
CA LYS A 484 38.93 11.49 -8.44
C LYS A 484 38.21 10.41 -7.64
N GLN A 485 38.33 9.15 -8.05
CA GLN A 485 37.77 8.00 -7.32
C GLN A 485 38.44 7.89 -5.94
N LEU A 486 39.77 7.96 -5.86
CA LEU A 486 40.53 7.97 -4.60
C LEU A 486 40.05 9.08 -3.65
N GLN A 487 39.90 10.31 -4.15
CA GLN A 487 39.35 11.42 -3.34
C GLN A 487 37.92 11.19 -2.89
N THR A 488 37.12 10.47 -3.68
CA THR A 488 35.73 10.12 -3.33
C THR A 488 35.71 9.07 -2.23
N LEU A 489 36.48 7.99 -2.38
CA LEU A 489 36.62 6.94 -1.37
C LEU A 489 37.13 7.49 -0.04
N GLN A 490 38.13 8.37 -0.05
CA GLN A 490 38.62 9.02 1.17
C GLN A 490 37.53 9.83 1.89
N LYS A 491 36.72 10.60 1.14
CA LYS A 491 35.59 11.34 1.71
C LYS A 491 34.49 10.41 2.26
N GLN A 492 34.23 9.29 1.59
CA GLN A 492 33.28 8.28 2.07
C GLN A 492 33.79 7.63 3.36
N LEU A 493 35.09 7.31 3.43
CA LEU A 493 35.72 6.73 4.61
C LEU A 493 35.64 7.67 5.82
N ASP A 494 36.00 8.95 5.65
CA ASP A 494 35.91 9.95 6.71
C ASP A 494 34.47 10.08 7.24
N GLU A 495 33.50 10.08 6.34
CA GLU A 495 32.08 10.14 6.71
C GLU A 495 31.60 8.87 7.43
N CYS A 496 32.05 7.69 7.01
CA CYS A 496 31.71 6.43 7.66
C CYS A 496 32.31 6.34 9.07
N ARG A 497 33.53 6.87 9.28
CA ARG A 497 34.15 6.97 10.60
C ARG A 497 33.39 7.92 11.54
N GLU A 498 33.00 9.10 11.04
CA GLU A 498 32.13 10.02 11.81
C GLU A 498 30.78 9.38 12.15
N TYR A 499 30.20 8.64 11.20
CA TYR A 499 28.95 7.92 11.43
C TYR A 499 29.12 6.77 12.44
N HIS A 500 30.25 6.06 12.42
CA HIS A 500 30.57 4.99 13.35
C HIS A 500 30.57 5.48 14.80
N GLU A 501 31.18 6.63 15.09
CA GLU A 501 31.19 7.22 16.44
C GLU A 501 29.77 7.46 16.97
N ARG A 502 28.88 7.98 16.11
CA ARG A 502 27.47 8.21 16.48
C ARG A 502 26.71 6.89 16.65
N LEU A 503 26.90 5.96 15.72
CA LEU A 503 26.24 4.65 15.74
C LEU A 503 26.66 3.82 16.97
N GLN A 504 27.92 3.91 17.38
CA GLN A 504 28.44 3.28 18.60
C GLN A 504 27.67 3.74 19.85
N VAL A 505 27.49 5.05 20.03
CA VAL A 505 26.77 5.59 21.20
C VAL A 505 25.33 5.07 21.26
N VAL A 506 24.67 4.93 20.10
CA VAL A 506 23.31 4.39 20.04
C VAL A 506 23.30 2.86 20.23
N ALA A 507 24.30 2.15 19.72
CA ALA A 507 24.44 0.71 19.90
C ALA A 507 24.63 0.34 21.39
N GLU A 508 25.43 1.10 22.12
CA GLU A 508 25.68 0.91 23.56
C GLU A 508 24.42 1.10 24.41
N GLN A 509 23.42 1.86 23.93
CA GLN A 509 22.15 2.03 24.62
C GLN A 509 21.24 0.78 24.53
N ALA A 510 21.52 -0.15 23.62
CA ALA A 510 20.75 -1.37 23.40
C ALA A 510 19.23 -1.12 23.35
N ILE A 511 18.81 -0.15 22.54
CA ILE A 511 17.43 0.38 22.53
C ILE A 511 16.43 -0.71 22.18
N SER A 512 15.58 -1.05 23.14
CA SER A 512 14.37 -1.86 22.92
C SER A 512 13.14 -0.96 22.78
N PHE A 513 12.16 -1.38 21.99
CA PHE A 513 10.94 -0.61 21.76
C PHE A 513 9.71 -1.49 21.56
N ASN A 514 8.53 -0.91 21.75
CA ASN A 514 7.24 -1.59 21.61
C ASN A 514 6.50 -1.05 20.37
N LEU A 515 6.14 -1.93 19.44
CA LEU A 515 5.41 -1.54 18.22
C LEU A 515 4.10 -0.79 18.53
N ASP A 516 3.43 -1.08 19.64
CA ASP A 516 2.22 -0.34 20.06
C ASP A 516 2.46 1.17 20.22
N ASP A 517 3.68 1.60 20.54
CA ASP A 517 4.02 3.01 20.68
C ASP A 517 3.91 3.75 19.32
N GLY A 518 3.90 3.02 18.21
CA GLY A 518 3.84 3.55 16.85
C GLY A 518 5.21 3.96 16.32
N VAL A 519 5.28 4.18 15.00
CA VAL A 519 6.54 4.47 14.31
C VAL A 519 7.13 5.78 14.81
N THR A 520 6.34 6.86 14.90
CA THR A 520 6.84 8.18 15.30
C THR A 520 7.57 8.16 16.66
N VAL A 521 6.99 7.50 17.66
CA VAL A 521 7.56 7.41 19.01
C VAL A 521 8.80 6.53 19.03
N ASN A 522 8.76 5.38 18.35
CA ASN A 522 9.89 4.46 18.34
C ASN A 522 11.07 4.98 17.52
N TYR A 523 10.81 5.60 16.37
CA TYR A 523 11.81 6.19 15.49
C TYR A 523 12.62 7.28 16.20
N ALA A 524 11.95 8.11 17.01
CA ALA A 524 12.59 9.18 17.77
C ALA A 524 13.64 8.68 18.78
N LYS A 525 13.54 7.41 19.24
CA LYS A 525 14.49 6.82 20.20
C LYS A 525 15.89 6.68 19.59
N PHE A 526 16.03 6.57 18.28
CA PHE A 526 17.31 6.36 17.58
C PHE A 526 18.00 7.66 17.16
N GLY A 527 17.40 8.83 17.38
CA GLY A 527 18.07 10.11 17.14
C GLY A 527 18.53 10.32 15.70
N ASP A 528 19.79 10.72 15.53
CA ASP A 528 20.37 11.17 14.26
C ASP A 528 21.14 10.10 13.48
N VAL A 529 21.10 8.84 13.93
CA VAL A 529 21.60 7.70 13.14
C VAL A 529 20.60 7.21 12.10
N LEU A 530 19.33 7.63 12.23
CA LEU A 530 18.27 7.37 11.28
C LEU A 530 18.02 8.57 10.35
N GLN A 531 17.63 8.28 9.12
CA GLN A 531 17.26 9.31 8.13
C GLN A 531 15.95 10.01 8.54
N LYS A 532 15.99 11.32 8.81
CA LYS A 532 14.83 12.07 9.31
C LYS A 532 13.50 11.79 8.58
N ILE A 533 12.48 11.42 9.36
CA ILE A 533 11.06 11.43 8.97
C ILE A 533 10.44 12.78 9.39
N LYS A 534 9.39 13.23 8.68
CA LYS A 534 8.75 14.54 8.89
C LYS A 534 7.82 14.54 10.09
#